data_AF-A0A6L9VZM0-F1
#
_entry.id   AF-A0A6L9VZM0-F1
#
_cell.length_a   1.000
_cell.length_b   1.000
_cell.length_c   1.000
_cell.angle_alpha   90.00
_cell.angle_beta   90.00
_cell.angle_gamma   90.00
#
_symmetry.space_group_name_H-M   'P 1'
#
loop_
_entity.id
_entity.type
_entity.pdbx_description
1 polymer ?
#
loop_
_entity_poly.entity_id
_entity_poly.type
_entity_poly.pdbx_seq_one_letter_code
_entity_poly.pdbx_strand_id
1 'polypeptide(L)'
;MTAARVLTTDVLDCLRQVLAEHRQHQADVGFGLAAAPLLLAVTIDERERLHSLLDEILRAEDGLVVDAASATDTTQIDSDPGDIADLASAVEQALSEINALPGSTEGLRLDVDGRSARISGVTDLAAASRGQQALRGLLASLFAIDLRANDLAGLVYADDALDADHKAIVWQLLMRLPELLHRPAASTLVIVAGDAEIQYGMHCTGEPSLRWRVSDGGLRTRHTRARDCDAVDSLTRFDPADAPLIMLMLGAGASAGYLPLGNDVRNRALEMYVGHKVDGHNYSEAAADFYQRLARTPDRLLPGERAAGPKAFIERLTLERVLREEQHEEHRSFSRTLRWFDAQHKEVLARIEAERTAGVLASDPLVRLLARRRRLLLVTVNFDQIIEAKAAGDVKPFVTADDFAGLSDYLDEYTKSGGAVPLIKAHGDIEVPDTIVADITTTSSGLARPVLEALTHVRERLLAQAVSPLWHIGYSMRDVDLEDFWSDTGFAERATERWVSPMPDPAVERFIEQKRVPRWALAADPQQAEESIVTLTATDFFALLDDDAARRWQ
;
A
#
# COMPACT_ATOMS: atom_id res chain seq x y z
N MET A 1 2.20 -25.02 -14.23
CA MET A 1 3.16 -24.42 -13.27
C MET A 1 2.70 -24.81 -11.89
N THR A 2 3.57 -25.35 -11.04
CA THR A 2 3.26 -25.52 -9.61
C THR A 2 3.14 -24.14 -8.99
N ALA A 3 2.07 -23.85 -8.25
CA ALA A 3 1.97 -22.63 -7.46
C ALA A 3 3.23 -22.51 -6.58
N ALA A 4 3.85 -21.33 -6.55
CA ALA A 4 4.95 -21.07 -5.64
C ALA A 4 4.44 -21.28 -4.22
N ARG A 5 5.27 -21.87 -3.36
CA ARG A 5 4.89 -22.24 -1.99
C ARG A 5 5.57 -21.34 -0.98
N VAL A 6 4.84 -20.99 0.08
CA VAL A 6 5.39 -20.31 1.26
C VAL A 6 6.47 -21.18 1.90
N LEU A 7 7.66 -20.64 2.08
CA LEU A 7 8.75 -21.37 2.73
C LEU A 7 8.50 -21.45 4.23
N THR A 8 8.64 -22.64 4.81
CA THR A 8 8.52 -22.83 6.26
C THR A 8 9.55 -21.98 7.03
N THR A 9 10.72 -21.71 6.46
CA THR A 9 11.73 -20.83 7.07
C THR A 9 11.20 -19.42 7.30
N ASP A 10 10.46 -18.86 6.35
CA ASP A 10 9.94 -17.48 6.44
C ASP A 10 8.88 -17.36 7.54
N VAL A 11 8.06 -18.41 7.71
CA VAL A 11 7.09 -18.52 8.81
C VAL A 11 7.81 -18.59 10.16
N LEU A 12 8.85 -19.41 10.26
CA LEU A 12 9.65 -19.53 11.48
C LEU A 12 10.35 -18.21 11.83
N ASP A 13 10.87 -17.49 10.84
CA ASP A 13 11.52 -16.20 11.05
C ASP A 13 10.52 -15.12 11.46
N CYS A 14 9.32 -15.12 10.87
CA CYS A 14 8.21 -14.28 11.32
C CYS A 14 7.88 -14.52 12.79
N LEU A 15 7.70 -15.78 13.18
CA LEU A 15 7.33 -16.14 14.56
C LEU A 15 8.44 -15.82 15.56
N ARG A 16 9.71 -15.99 15.18
CA ARG A 16 10.83 -15.54 16.01
C ARG A 16 10.79 -14.05 16.28
N GLN A 17 10.44 -13.23 15.28
CA GLN A 17 10.31 -11.79 15.43
C GLN A 17 9.12 -11.42 16.33
N VAL A 18 7.96 -12.05 16.14
CA VAL A 18 6.77 -11.90 17.00
C VAL A 18 7.12 -12.20 18.47
N LEU A 19 7.79 -13.33 18.73
CA LEU A 19 8.18 -13.73 20.09
C LEU A 19 9.25 -12.81 20.68
N ALA A 20 10.16 -12.28 19.85
CA ALA A 20 11.15 -11.30 20.31
C ALA A 20 10.46 -9.98 20.73
N GLU A 21 9.50 -9.48 19.95
CA GLU A 21 8.72 -8.29 20.31
C GLU A 21 7.89 -8.51 21.58
N HIS A 22 7.27 -9.69 21.74
CA HIS A 22 6.57 -10.05 22.98
C HIS A 22 7.47 -9.98 24.22
N ARG A 23 8.66 -10.60 24.17
CA ARG A 23 9.61 -10.60 25.29
C ARG A 23 10.14 -9.20 25.58
N GLN A 24 10.42 -8.40 24.55
CA GLN A 24 10.83 -7.01 24.72
C GLN A 24 9.74 -6.20 25.40
N HIS A 25 8.48 -6.37 24.97
CA HIS A 25 7.34 -5.70 25.58
C HIS A 25 7.14 -6.07 27.05
N GLN A 26 7.26 -7.36 27.40
CA GLN A 26 7.24 -7.80 28.80
C GLN A 26 8.33 -7.15 29.63
N ALA A 27 9.55 -7.04 29.08
CA ALA A 27 10.65 -6.35 29.74
C ALA A 27 10.33 -4.85 29.94
N ASP A 28 9.81 -4.19 28.91
CA ASP A 28 9.45 -2.76 28.95
C ASP A 28 8.35 -2.48 29.99
N VAL A 29 7.35 -3.35 30.12
CA VAL A 29 6.36 -3.27 31.21
C VAL A 29 7.02 -3.46 32.57
N GLY A 30 7.94 -4.41 32.71
CA GLY A 30 8.73 -4.61 33.92
C GLY A 30 9.57 -3.39 34.35
N PHE A 31 9.99 -2.57 33.38
CA PHE A 31 10.68 -1.30 33.60
C PHE A 31 9.75 -0.09 33.69
N GLY A 32 8.44 -0.26 33.52
CA GLY A 32 7.45 0.83 33.51
C GLY A 32 7.50 1.72 32.26
N LEU A 33 8.08 1.23 31.17
CA LEU A 33 8.17 1.91 29.87
C LEU A 33 6.94 1.66 28.99
N ALA A 34 6.23 0.56 29.23
CA ALA A 34 4.98 0.21 28.54
C ALA A 34 3.80 0.13 29.52
N ALA A 35 2.64 0.65 29.10
CA ALA A 35 1.44 0.76 29.93
C ALA A 35 0.19 0.13 29.31
N ALA A 36 0.30 -0.45 28.11
CA ALA A 36 -0.82 -1.01 27.36
C ALA A 36 -0.45 -2.40 26.80
N PRO A 37 -1.42 -3.29 26.59
CA PRO A 37 -1.20 -4.57 25.92
C PRO A 37 -0.70 -4.36 24.48
N LEU A 38 0.17 -5.26 24.01
CA LEU A 38 0.70 -5.24 22.65
C LEU A 38 -0.21 -5.99 21.67
N LEU A 39 -0.50 -5.39 20.52
CA LEU A 39 -1.17 -6.06 19.40
C LEU A 39 -0.22 -6.23 18.24
N LEU A 40 -0.06 -7.47 17.77
CA LEU A 40 0.78 -7.81 16.64
C LEU A 40 -0.07 -8.43 15.53
N ALA A 41 -0.14 -7.78 14.37
CA ALA A 41 -0.87 -8.32 13.23
C ALA A 41 0.08 -8.90 12.18
N VAL A 42 -0.26 -10.10 11.68
CA VAL A 42 0.50 -10.88 10.71
C VAL A 42 -0.46 -11.37 9.62
N THR A 43 0.00 -11.45 8.37
CA THR A 43 -0.70 -12.23 7.34
C THR A 43 0.15 -13.41 6.89
N ILE A 44 -0.49 -14.56 6.69
CA ILE A 44 0.19 -15.81 6.30
C ILE A 44 -0.63 -16.49 5.20
N ASP A 45 -0.02 -16.63 4.02
CA ASP A 45 -0.58 -17.44 2.94
C ASP A 45 -0.39 -18.94 3.23
N GLU A 46 -1.23 -19.80 2.66
CA GLU A 46 -1.30 -21.24 2.96
C GLU A 46 -1.59 -21.53 4.45
N ARG A 47 -2.47 -20.73 5.05
CA ARG A 47 -2.85 -20.81 6.48
C ARG A 47 -3.14 -22.23 6.93
N GLU A 48 -3.95 -22.97 6.16
CA GLU A 48 -4.34 -24.35 6.50
C GLU A 48 -3.15 -25.29 6.67
N ARG A 49 -2.10 -25.13 5.85
CA ARG A 49 -0.89 -25.96 5.95
C ARG A 49 -0.03 -25.57 7.14
N LEU A 50 -0.01 -24.28 7.47
CA LEU A 50 0.92 -23.71 8.45
C LEU A 50 0.32 -23.57 9.85
N HIS A 51 -0.99 -23.76 10.01
CA HIS A 51 -1.70 -23.61 11.27
C HIS A 51 -1.11 -24.46 12.41
N SER A 52 -0.81 -25.75 12.16
CA SER A 52 -0.25 -26.61 13.20
C SER A 52 1.12 -26.14 13.70
N LEU A 53 1.91 -25.51 12.83
CA LEU A 53 3.20 -24.93 13.20
C LEU A 53 3.03 -23.68 14.07
N LEU A 54 2.06 -22.83 13.74
CA LEU A 54 1.73 -21.65 14.56
C LEU A 54 1.29 -22.05 15.97
N ASP A 55 0.39 -23.03 16.07
CA ASP A 55 -0.13 -23.56 17.32
C ASP A 55 0.97 -24.20 18.18
N GLU A 56 1.84 -25.02 17.58
CA GLU A 56 2.95 -25.66 18.28
C GLU A 56 3.95 -24.64 18.84
N ILE A 57 4.30 -23.60 18.07
CA ILE A 57 5.28 -22.60 18.49
C ILE A 57 4.73 -21.69 19.59
N LEU A 58 3.49 -21.23 19.46
CA LEU A 58 2.90 -20.37 20.50
C LEU A 58 2.70 -21.16 21.80
N ARG A 59 2.30 -22.43 21.74
CA ARG A 59 2.24 -23.29 22.94
C ARG A 59 3.59 -23.55 23.59
N ALA A 60 4.66 -23.60 22.82
CA ALA A 60 6.01 -23.77 23.38
C ALA A 60 6.47 -22.55 24.21
N GLU A 61 5.80 -21.41 24.05
CA GLU A 61 6.03 -20.16 24.79
C GLU A 61 4.87 -19.86 25.75
N ASP A 62 4.19 -20.90 26.25
CA ASP A 62 3.03 -20.82 27.15
C ASP A 62 1.85 -19.98 26.60
N GLY A 63 1.78 -19.81 25.28
CA GLY A 63 0.68 -19.16 24.59
C GLY A 63 -0.36 -20.14 24.04
N LEU A 64 -1.47 -19.61 23.51
CA LEU A 64 -2.53 -20.40 22.88
C LEU A 64 -2.97 -19.79 21.55
N VAL A 65 -3.50 -20.64 20.65
CA VAL A 65 -4.08 -20.24 19.37
C VAL A 65 -5.56 -20.57 19.34
N VAL A 66 -6.38 -19.57 19.01
CA VAL A 66 -7.80 -19.71 18.69
C VAL A 66 -7.95 -19.64 17.17
N ASP A 67 -8.33 -20.75 16.54
CA ASP A 67 -8.63 -20.80 15.11
C ASP A 67 -10.12 -20.55 14.86
N ALA A 68 -10.44 -19.37 14.34
CA ALA A 68 -11.80 -18.98 13.98
C ALA A 68 -12.41 -19.87 12.89
N ALA A 69 -11.60 -20.54 12.06
CA ALA A 69 -12.12 -21.48 11.07
C ALA A 69 -12.59 -22.80 11.68
N SER A 70 -12.08 -23.14 12.87
CA SER A 70 -12.51 -24.32 13.64
C SER A 70 -13.65 -24.02 14.61
N ALA A 71 -13.89 -22.74 14.87
CA ALA A 71 -14.92 -22.30 15.81
C ALA A 71 -16.33 -22.58 15.26
N THR A 72 -17.21 -23.02 16.16
CA THR A 72 -18.63 -23.07 15.86
C THR A 72 -19.24 -21.66 15.95
N ASP A 73 -20.54 -21.52 15.63
CA ASP A 73 -21.23 -20.25 15.88
C ASP A 73 -21.40 -19.93 17.38
N THR A 74 -20.98 -20.83 18.27
CA THR A 74 -21.07 -20.71 19.72
C THR A 74 -19.69 -20.90 20.36
N THR A 75 -19.33 -20.01 21.29
CA THR A 75 -18.07 -20.09 22.06
C THR A 75 -18.38 -20.01 23.55
N GLN A 76 -17.72 -20.84 24.35
CA GLN A 76 -17.88 -20.82 25.81
C GLN A 76 -17.22 -19.57 26.40
N ILE A 77 -17.91 -18.96 27.36
CA ILE A 77 -17.44 -17.84 28.18
C ILE A 77 -17.24 -18.37 29.59
N ASP A 78 -16.06 -18.15 30.15
CA ASP A 78 -15.76 -18.38 31.57
C ASP A 78 -15.29 -17.06 32.20
N SER A 79 -16.22 -16.09 32.23
CA SER A 79 -15.97 -14.74 32.72
C SER A 79 -17.29 -14.14 33.19
N ASP A 80 -17.24 -13.21 34.14
CA ASP A 80 -18.45 -12.53 34.57
C ASP A 80 -19.03 -11.71 33.40
N PRO A 81 -20.37 -11.65 33.21
CA PRO A 81 -20.95 -10.91 32.08
C PRO A 81 -20.53 -9.44 31.99
N GLY A 82 -20.15 -8.83 33.12
CA GLY A 82 -19.62 -7.46 33.16
C GLY A 82 -18.25 -7.32 32.49
N ASP A 83 -17.41 -8.36 32.52
CA ASP A 83 -16.05 -8.34 31.98
C ASP A 83 -16.01 -8.38 30.44
N ILE A 84 -17.13 -8.73 29.81
CA ILE A 84 -17.27 -8.83 28.35
C ILE A 84 -18.28 -7.85 27.77
N ALA A 85 -18.81 -6.92 28.58
CA ALA A 85 -19.85 -5.99 28.13
C ALA A 85 -19.37 -5.07 27.00
N ASP A 86 -18.14 -4.56 27.11
CA ASP A 86 -17.54 -3.69 26.09
C ASP A 86 -17.29 -4.46 24.78
N LEU A 87 -16.78 -5.69 24.88
CA LEU A 87 -16.63 -6.58 23.73
C LEU A 87 -17.99 -6.90 23.08
N ALA A 88 -18.99 -7.28 23.87
CA ALA A 88 -20.32 -7.60 23.37
C ALA A 88 -20.94 -6.40 22.63
N SER A 89 -20.83 -5.20 23.21
CA SER A 89 -21.30 -3.96 22.58
C SER A 89 -20.56 -3.66 21.26
N ALA A 90 -19.24 -3.84 21.22
CA ALA A 90 -18.46 -3.63 20.00
C ALA A 90 -18.80 -4.66 18.91
N VAL A 91 -19.03 -5.92 19.29
CA VAL A 91 -19.50 -6.97 18.36
C VAL A 91 -20.90 -6.65 17.84
N GLU A 92 -21.84 -6.25 18.70
CA GLU A 92 -23.18 -5.83 18.29
C GLU A 92 -23.15 -4.65 17.32
N GLN A 93 -22.26 -3.68 17.55
CA GLN A 93 -22.05 -2.57 16.61
C GLN A 93 -21.56 -3.08 15.25
N ALA A 94 -20.53 -3.92 15.23
CA ALA A 94 -20.00 -4.50 13.99
C ALA A 94 -21.08 -5.30 13.24
N LEU A 95 -21.88 -6.11 13.96
CA LEU A 95 -23.01 -6.82 13.38
C LEU A 95 -24.08 -5.87 12.81
N SER A 96 -24.36 -4.76 13.48
CA SER A 96 -25.29 -3.74 12.99
C SER A 96 -24.80 -3.11 11.70
N GLU A 97 -23.50 -2.79 11.60
CA GLU A 97 -22.90 -2.22 10.40
C GLU A 97 -22.95 -3.22 9.23
N ILE A 98 -22.60 -4.49 9.49
CA ILE A 98 -22.66 -5.58 8.51
C ILE A 98 -24.09 -5.81 8.00
N ASN A 99 -25.08 -5.82 8.90
CA ASN A 99 -26.48 -5.95 8.52
C ASN A 99 -27.02 -4.74 7.74
N ALA A 100 -26.36 -3.58 7.85
CA ALA A 100 -26.71 -2.37 7.12
C ALA A 100 -26.05 -2.28 5.73
N LEU A 101 -25.10 -3.18 5.40
CA LEU A 101 -24.46 -3.21 4.10
C LEU A 101 -25.48 -3.44 2.97
N PRO A 102 -25.32 -2.77 1.80
CA PRO A 102 -26.22 -2.96 0.66
C PRO A 102 -26.30 -4.42 0.22
N GLY A 103 -27.51 -5.00 0.22
CA GLY A 103 -27.72 -6.39 -0.19
C GLY A 103 -27.44 -7.42 0.91
N SER A 104 -27.09 -6.98 2.13
CA SER A 104 -26.97 -7.88 3.27
C SER A 104 -28.30 -8.58 3.56
N THR A 105 -28.25 -9.91 3.64
CA THR A 105 -29.39 -10.78 4.01
C THR A 105 -29.07 -11.64 5.23
N GLU A 106 -27.98 -11.30 5.91
CA GLU A 106 -27.37 -12.15 6.91
C GLU A 106 -28.17 -12.15 8.21
N GLY A 107 -28.72 -10.98 8.58
CA GLY A 107 -29.52 -10.76 9.78
C GLY A 107 -28.81 -11.28 11.03
N LEU A 108 -27.52 -11.02 11.13
CA LEU A 108 -26.65 -11.56 12.17
C LEU A 108 -27.01 -10.97 13.54
N ARG A 109 -26.96 -11.79 14.59
CA ARG A 109 -27.26 -11.40 15.97
C ARG A 109 -26.32 -12.08 16.95
N LEU A 110 -25.91 -11.32 17.96
CA LEU A 110 -25.21 -11.82 19.13
C LEU A 110 -26.24 -12.26 20.19
N ASP A 111 -26.05 -13.44 20.77
CA ASP A 111 -26.76 -13.93 21.95
C ASP A 111 -25.71 -14.32 23.00
N VAL A 112 -25.81 -13.75 24.21
CA VAL A 112 -24.87 -14.00 25.31
C VAL A 112 -25.66 -14.47 26.53
N ASP A 113 -25.47 -15.73 26.94
CA ASP A 113 -26.22 -16.36 28.04
C ASP A 113 -25.40 -16.53 29.34
N GLY A 114 -24.35 -15.72 29.51
CA GLY A 114 -23.45 -15.70 30.67
C GLY A 114 -22.48 -16.89 30.74
N ARG A 115 -22.69 -17.93 29.93
CA ARG A 115 -21.76 -19.08 29.78
C ARG A 115 -21.33 -19.29 28.34
N SER A 116 -22.02 -18.70 27.39
CA SER A 116 -21.67 -18.78 25.99
C SER A 116 -22.07 -17.53 25.24
N ALA A 117 -21.31 -17.22 24.20
CA ALA A 117 -21.65 -16.24 23.19
C ALA A 117 -21.93 -16.98 21.89
N ARG A 118 -23.01 -16.62 21.22
CA ARG A 118 -23.43 -17.20 19.95
C ARG A 118 -23.69 -16.13 18.91
N ILE A 119 -23.16 -16.33 17.70
CA ILE A 119 -23.47 -15.50 16.54
C ILE A 119 -24.45 -16.26 15.64
N SER A 120 -25.73 -15.89 15.72
CA SER A 120 -26.79 -16.45 14.87
C SER A 120 -27.01 -15.60 13.61
N GLY A 121 -27.64 -16.16 12.60
CA GLY A 121 -28.03 -15.46 11.37
C GLY A 121 -29.33 -16.04 10.81
N VAL A 122 -29.87 -15.44 9.75
CA VAL A 122 -31.11 -15.91 9.08
C VAL A 122 -30.94 -17.31 8.51
N THR A 123 -29.76 -17.61 7.99
CA THR A 123 -29.39 -18.92 7.45
C THR A 123 -28.65 -19.74 8.51
N ASP A 124 -29.03 -21.01 8.67
CA ASP A 124 -28.30 -21.95 9.52
C ASP A 124 -26.83 -22.05 9.10
N LEU A 125 -25.92 -22.19 10.06
CA LEU A 125 -24.47 -22.13 9.81
C LEU A 125 -24.02 -23.13 8.73
N ALA A 126 -24.54 -24.36 8.75
CA ALA A 126 -24.19 -25.39 7.78
C ALA A 126 -24.66 -25.09 6.34
N ALA A 127 -25.67 -24.23 6.18
CA ALA A 127 -26.20 -23.79 4.89
C ALA A 127 -25.72 -22.39 4.49
N ALA A 128 -25.01 -21.70 5.38
CA ALA A 128 -24.48 -20.36 5.16
C ALA A 128 -23.33 -20.38 4.14
N SER A 129 -23.07 -19.24 3.49
CA SER A 129 -21.94 -19.11 2.57
C SER A 129 -20.60 -19.25 3.30
N ARG A 130 -19.49 -19.51 2.58
CA ARG A 130 -18.14 -19.57 3.19
C ARG A 130 -17.81 -18.29 3.95
N GLY A 131 -18.13 -17.12 3.40
CA GLY A 131 -17.91 -15.83 4.06
C GLY A 131 -18.73 -15.67 5.33
N GLN A 132 -20.02 -16.05 5.31
CA GLN A 132 -20.87 -16.02 6.51
C GLN A 132 -20.38 -16.98 7.60
N GLN A 133 -19.92 -18.17 7.22
CA GLN A 133 -19.35 -19.12 8.17
C GLN A 133 -18.07 -18.56 8.81
N ALA A 134 -17.15 -18.02 7.99
CA ALA A 134 -15.91 -17.41 8.46
C ALA A 134 -16.17 -16.22 9.39
N LEU A 135 -17.09 -15.33 9.01
CA LEU A 135 -17.48 -14.16 9.80
C LEU A 135 -18.09 -14.56 11.15
N ARG A 136 -19.03 -15.51 11.16
CA ARG A 136 -19.67 -15.99 12.40
C ARG A 136 -18.68 -16.70 13.32
N GLY A 137 -17.83 -17.56 12.75
CA GLY A 137 -16.77 -18.25 13.50
C GLY A 137 -15.79 -17.26 14.12
N LEU A 138 -15.36 -16.24 13.36
CA LEU A 138 -14.48 -15.18 13.86
C LEU A 138 -15.11 -14.39 15.00
N LEU A 139 -16.31 -13.84 14.79
CA LEU A 139 -16.97 -13.02 15.81
C LEU A 139 -17.31 -13.82 17.09
N ALA A 140 -17.68 -15.10 16.96
CA ALA A 140 -17.86 -15.97 18.11
C ALA A 140 -16.53 -16.23 18.85
N SER A 141 -15.43 -16.44 18.10
CA SER A 141 -14.11 -16.71 18.66
C SER A 141 -13.54 -15.58 19.50
N LEU A 142 -13.97 -14.33 19.27
CA LEU A 142 -13.56 -13.18 20.10
C LEU A 142 -13.92 -13.36 21.58
N PHE A 143 -14.93 -14.18 21.88
CA PHE A 143 -15.36 -14.48 23.25
C PHE A 143 -14.59 -15.63 23.89
N ALA A 144 -13.69 -16.31 23.18
CA ALA A 144 -12.92 -17.44 23.70
C ALA A 144 -12.09 -17.03 24.92
N ILE A 145 -12.17 -17.84 25.99
CA ILE A 145 -11.44 -17.61 27.24
C ILE A 145 -9.92 -17.52 26.99
N ASP A 146 -9.40 -18.28 26.03
CA ASP A 146 -7.98 -18.35 25.73
C ASP A 146 -7.42 -17.00 25.25
N LEU A 147 -8.23 -16.18 24.58
CA LEU A 147 -7.85 -14.82 24.17
C LEU A 147 -7.80 -13.82 25.34
N ARG A 148 -8.30 -14.17 26.52
CA ARG A 148 -8.26 -13.31 27.72
C ARG A 148 -7.29 -13.82 28.78
N ALA A 149 -7.25 -15.14 28.97
CA ALA A 149 -6.57 -15.77 30.11
C ALA A 149 -5.05 -15.86 29.96
N ASN A 150 -4.51 -15.78 28.74
CA ASN A 150 -3.08 -16.01 28.48
C ASN A 150 -2.36 -14.72 28.16
N ASP A 151 -1.14 -14.56 28.69
CA ASP A 151 -0.28 -13.41 28.41
C ASP A 151 0.13 -13.34 26.93
N LEU A 152 0.24 -14.50 26.26
CA LEU A 152 0.44 -14.61 24.82
C LEU A 152 -0.74 -15.37 24.20
N ALA A 153 -1.49 -14.73 23.33
CA ALA A 153 -2.62 -15.35 22.63
C ALA A 153 -2.58 -15.06 21.13
N GLY A 154 -2.97 -16.02 20.31
CA GLY A 154 -3.12 -15.90 18.86
C GLY A 154 -4.57 -16.08 18.43
N LEU A 155 -5.07 -15.21 17.54
CA LEU A 155 -6.33 -15.37 16.85
C LEU A 155 -6.05 -15.53 15.35
N VAL A 156 -6.41 -16.69 14.80
CA VAL A 156 -6.22 -17.01 13.38
C VAL A 156 -7.58 -17.02 12.69
N TYR A 157 -7.70 -16.39 11.52
CA TYR A 157 -8.94 -16.41 10.74
C TYR A 157 -8.68 -16.46 9.23
N ALA A 158 -9.68 -16.88 8.45
CA ALA A 158 -9.61 -16.92 6.99
C ALA A 158 -10.09 -15.59 6.40
N ASP A 159 -9.15 -14.73 5.98
CA ASP A 159 -9.46 -13.40 5.45
C ASP A 159 -9.95 -13.47 3.99
N ASP A 160 -9.46 -14.46 3.21
CA ASP A 160 -9.87 -14.71 1.83
C ASP A 160 -11.37 -15.04 1.67
N ALA A 161 -12.04 -15.45 2.75
CA ALA A 161 -13.45 -15.78 2.76
C ALA A 161 -14.36 -14.55 2.87
N LEU A 162 -13.83 -13.40 3.31
CA LEU A 162 -14.58 -12.16 3.51
C LEU A 162 -14.47 -11.27 2.27
N ASP A 163 -15.53 -10.50 1.95
CA ASP A 163 -15.42 -9.42 0.98
C ASP A 163 -14.83 -8.14 1.61
N ALA A 164 -14.58 -7.12 0.80
CA ALA A 164 -13.88 -5.91 1.23
C ALA A 164 -14.61 -5.15 2.35
N ASP A 165 -15.95 -5.07 2.30
CA ASP A 165 -16.73 -4.33 3.29
C ASP A 165 -16.73 -5.06 4.63
N HIS A 166 -16.90 -6.38 4.61
CA HIS A 166 -16.80 -7.20 5.83
C HIS A 166 -15.40 -7.13 6.43
N LYS A 167 -14.34 -7.18 5.62
CA LYS A 167 -12.95 -7.02 6.10
C LYS A 167 -12.74 -5.68 6.79
N ALA A 168 -13.27 -4.58 6.23
CA ALA A 168 -13.12 -3.25 6.81
C ALA A 168 -13.72 -3.17 8.23
N ILE A 169 -14.94 -3.69 8.40
CA ILE A 169 -15.63 -3.68 9.70
C ILE A 169 -14.90 -4.59 10.71
N VAL A 170 -14.58 -5.82 10.30
CA VAL A 170 -13.88 -6.79 11.15
C VAL A 170 -12.50 -6.28 11.55
N TRP A 171 -11.73 -5.72 10.62
CA TRP A 171 -10.39 -5.23 10.89
C TRP A 171 -10.39 -4.11 11.94
N GLN A 172 -11.33 -3.16 11.85
CA GLN A 172 -11.47 -2.11 12.86
C GLN A 172 -11.78 -2.67 14.25
N LEU A 173 -12.62 -3.71 14.34
CA LEU A 173 -12.89 -4.41 15.59
C LEU A 173 -11.65 -5.11 16.14
N LEU A 174 -10.91 -5.83 15.27
CA LEU A 174 -9.70 -6.58 15.66
C LEU A 174 -8.58 -5.67 16.16
N MET A 175 -8.40 -4.48 15.57
CA MET A 175 -7.37 -3.53 16.01
C MET A 175 -7.63 -2.93 17.40
N ARG A 176 -8.87 -3.01 17.89
CA ARG A 176 -9.26 -2.55 19.24
C ARG A 176 -9.33 -3.69 20.26
N LEU A 177 -9.08 -4.93 19.82
CA LEU A 177 -9.37 -6.12 20.60
C LEU A 177 -8.63 -6.19 21.95
N PRO A 178 -7.35 -5.77 22.10
CA PRO A 178 -6.70 -5.75 23.42
C PRO A 178 -7.43 -4.89 24.46
N GLU A 179 -7.95 -3.73 24.04
CA GLU A 179 -8.71 -2.82 24.90
C GLU A 179 -10.07 -3.44 25.28
N LEU A 180 -10.78 -3.98 24.29
CA LEU A 180 -12.10 -4.60 24.45
C LEU A 180 -12.07 -5.88 25.30
N LEU A 181 -10.94 -6.59 25.30
CA LEU A 181 -10.71 -7.77 26.13
C LEU A 181 -10.15 -7.41 27.52
N HIS A 182 -9.92 -6.13 27.80
CA HIS A 182 -9.29 -5.64 29.04
C HIS A 182 -7.99 -6.38 29.37
N ARG A 183 -7.17 -6.65 28.34
CA ARG A 183 -5.97 -7.46 28.52
C ARG A 183 -4.93 -6.75 29.39
N PRO A 184 -4.17 -7.49 30.22
CA PRO A 184 -3.11 -6.90 31.04
C PRO A 184 -2.04 -6.21 30.20
N ALA A 185 -1.41 -5.15 30.73
CA ALA A 185 -0.38 -4.39 30.02
C ALA A 185 0.80 -5.28 29.55
N ALA A 186 1.21 -6.28 30.35
CA ALA A 186 2.30 -7.21 30.01
C ALA A 186 1.95 -8.27 28.97
N SER A 187 0.74 -8.22 28.40
CA SER A 187 0.25 -9.25 27.48
C SER A 187 0.43 -8.84 26.01
N THR A 188 0.44 -9.84 25.13
CA THR A 188 0.50 -9.69 23.68
C THR A 188 -0.61 -10.52 23.03
N LEU A 189 -1.29 -9.90 22.07
CA LEU A 189 -2.27 -10.56 21.21
C LEU A 189 -1.73 -10.56 19.78
N VAL A 190 -1.72 -11.73 19.15
CA VAL A 190 -1.27 -11.92 17.76
C VAL A 190 -2.49 -12.19 16.88
N ILE A 191 -2.75 -11.33 15.90
CA ILE A 191 -3.80 -11.51 14.91
C ILE A 191 -3.17 -12.07 13.64
N VAL A 192 -3.64 -13.22 13.17
CA VAL A 192 -3.16 -13.86 11.94
C VAL A 192 -4.29 -13.90 10.91
N ALA A 193 -4.20 -13.02 9.92
CA ALA A 193 -5.09 -13.01 8.77
C ALA A 193 -4.56 -14.01 7.71
N GLY A 194 -5.24 -15.13 7.57
CA GLY A 194 -4.84 -16.19 6.65
C GLY A 194 -5.28 -15.93 5.22
N ASP A 195 -4.38 -16.19 4.27
CA ASP A 195 -4.63 -16.10 2.82
C ASP A 195 -5.14 -14.70 2.38
N ALA A 196 -4.74 -13.66 3.11
CA ALA A 196 -5.27 -12.32 2.98
C ALA A 196 -4.76 -11.58 1.73
N GLU A 197 -5.69 -11.01 0.96
CA GLU A 197 -5.35 -9.96 -0.01
C GLU A 197 -5.16 -8.63 0.73
N ILE A 198 -3.92 -8.15 0.79
CA ILE A 198 -3.58 -6.97 1.59
C ILE A 198 -4.13 -5.69 0.95
N GLN A 199 -5.21 -5.18 1.54
CA GLN A 199 -5.68 -3.82 1.32
C GLN A 199 -4.86 -2.82 2.15
N TYR A 200 -3.82 -2.22 1.58
CA TYR A 200 -2.87 -1.37 2.33
C TYR A 200 -3.52 -0.22 3.10
N GLY A 201 -4.54 0.44 2.52
CA GLY A 201 -5.24 1.55 3.18
C GLY A 201 -6.01 1.13 4.43
N MET A 202 -6.36 -0.14 4.55
CA MET A 202 -7.05 -0.71 5.71
C MET A 202 -6.06 -1.40 6.66
N HIS A 203 -5.28 -2.35 6.14
CA HIS A 203 -4.40 -3.19 6.94
C HIS A 203 -3.15 -2.47 7.45
N CYS A 204 -2.64 -1.45 6.75
CA CYS A 204 -1.35 -0.84 7.07
C CYS A 204 -1.45 0.59 7.61
N THR A 205 -2.64 1.17 7.66
CA THR A 205 -2.84 2.54 8.16
C THR A 205 -2.92 2.55 9.68
N GLY A 206 -2.27 3.53 10.30
CA GLY A 206 -2.35 3.75 11.75
C GLY A 206 -1.55 2.76 12.61
N GLU A 207 -1.81 2.79 13.92
CA GLU A 207 -1.20 1.93 14.93
C GLU A 207 -2.29 1.54 15.96
N PRO A 208 -2.51 0.25 16.26
CA PRO A 208 -1.84 -0.91 15.68
C PRO A 208 -2.22 -1.16 14.21
N SER A 209 -1.34 -1.81 13.46
CA SER A 209 -1.58 -2.21 12.06
C SER A 209 -0.77 -3.47 11.68
N LEU A 210 -0.97 -3.99 10.48
CA LEU A 210 -0.25 -5.16 9.96
C LEU A 210 1.26 -4.95 10.05
N ARG A 211 1.98 -5.87 10.69
CA ARG A 211 3.43 -5.76 10.93
C ARG A 211 4.25 -6.66 10.01
N TRP A 212 3.77 -7.89 9.77
CA TRP A 212 4.46 -8.87 8.95
C TRP A 212 3.53 -9.50 7.91
N ARG A 213 4.11 -9.86 6.76
CA ARG A 213 3.46 -10.65 5.72
C ARG A 213 4.35 -11.82 5.34
N VAL A 214 3.80 -13.02 5.35
CA VAL A 214 4.46 -14.23 4.87
C VAL A 214 3.71 -14.75 3.65
N SER A 215 4.34 -14.70 2.48
CA SER A 215 3.75 -15.20 1.22
C SER A 215 4.75 -16.05 0.44
N ASP A 216 4.36 -16.48 -0.75
CA ASP A 216 5.24 -17.15 -1.72
C ASP A 216 6.44 -16.28 -2.17
N GLY A 217 6.33 -14.96 -1.99
CA GLY A 217 7.36 -13.97 -2.20
C GLY A 217 8.30 -13.75 -1.00
N GLY A 218 8.13 -14.52 0.08
CA GLY A 218 8.96 -14.46 1.29
C GLY A 218 8.32 -13.73 2.47
N LEU A 219 9.13 -13.52 3.52
CA LEU A 219 8.78 -12.69 4.66
C LEU A 219 9.04 -11.22 4.35
N ARG A 220 8.01 -10.38 4.48
CA ARG A 220 8.11 -8.92 4.48
C ARG A 220 7.73 -8.34 5.82
N THR A 221 8.47 -7.31 6.23
CA THR A 221 8.39 -6.72 7.56
C THR A 221 8.20 -5.21 7.44
N ARG A 222 7.29 -4.67 8.25
CA ARG A 222 7.16 -3.22 8.43
C ARG A 222 8.08 -2.74 9.53
N HIS A 223 8.36 -1.45 9.58
CA HIS A 223 8.98 -0.73 10.69
C HIS A 223 7.91 -0.21 11.64
N THR A 224 8.25 -0.10 12.92
CA THR A 224 7.34 0.49 13.91
C THR A 224 7.07 1.94 13.53
N ARG A 225 5.90 2.48 13.87
CA ARG A 225 5.60 3.90 13.63
C ARG A 225 6.69 4.84 14.17
N ALA A 226 7.25 4.55 15.35
CA ALA A 226 8.32 5.36 15.95
C ALA A 226 9.56 5.47 15.05
N ARG A 227 10.07 4.34 14.54
CA ARG A 227 11.19 4.30 13.60
C ARG A 227 10.91 5.10 12.32
N ASP A 228 9.72 4.95 11.75
CA ASP A 228 9.35 5.68 10.52
C ASP A 228 9.18 7.19 10.79
N CYS A 229 8.70 7.61 11.97
CA CYS A 229 8.64 9.02 12.36
C CYS A 229 10.01 9.68 12.31
N ASP A 230 11.06 9.06 12.89
CA ASP A 230 12.41 9.62 12.89
C ASP A 230 12.93 9.91 11.46
N ALA A 231 12.58 9.06 10.50
CA ALA A 231 12.92 9.26 9.10
C ALA A 231 12.19 10.48 8.50
N VAL A 232 10.90 10.65 8.78
CA VAL A 232 10.08 11.78 8.31
C VAL A 232 10.53 13.10 8.95
N ASP A 233 10.82 13.09 10.25
CA ASP A 233 11.33 14.22 11.03
C ASP A 233 12.57 14.87 10.41
N SER A 234 13.40 14.07 9.72
CA SER A 234 14.60 14.55 9.04
C SER A 234 14.31 15.51 7.87
N LEU A 235 13.09 15.52 7.32
CA LEU A 235 12.66 16.44 6.25
C LEU A 235 12.37 17.85 6.77
N THR A 236 11.92 17.96 8.01
CA THR A 236 11.36 19.20 8.56
C THR A 236 12.26 19.86 9.59
N ARG A 237 13.39 19.23 9.94
CA ARG A 237 14.34 19.70 10.97
C ARG A 237 15.08 21.00 10.65
N PHE A 238 14.96 21.51 9.43
CA PHE A 238 15.68 22.70 8.97
C PHE A 238 14.92 23.97 9.35
N ASP A 239 15.67 25.03 9.69
CA ASP A 239 15.09 26.35 9.88
C ASP A 239 14.35 26.80 8.60
N PRO A 240 13.21 27.52 8.70
CA PRO A 240 12.42 27.90 7.54
C PRO A 240 13.19 28.66 6.45
N ALA A 241 14.24 29.38 6.82
CA ALA A 241 15.11 30.11 5.88
C ALA A 241 16.04 29.18 5.07
N ASP A 242 16.48 28.08 5.67
CA ASP A 242 17.46 27.14 5.12
C ASP A 242 16.82 25.82 4.65
N ALA A 243 15.49 25.67 4.83
CA ALA A 243 14.77 24.48 4.46
C ALA A 243 14.92 24.15 2.96
N PRO A 244 15.35 22.93 2.61
CA PRO A 244 15.55 22.54 1.22
C PRO A 244 14.20 22.39 0.51
N LEU A 245 14.23 22.50 -0.82
CA LEU A 245 13.22 21.94 -1.70
C LEU A 245 13.26 20.42 -1.58
N ILE A 246 12.12 19.82 -1.23
CA ILE A 246 11.91 18.39 -1.08
C ILE A 246 11.21 17.88 -2.34
N MET A 247 11.80 16.89 -3.00
CA MET A 247 11.21 16.24 -4.16
C MET A 247 10.46 14.97 -3.76
N LEU A 248 9.17 14.92 -4.08
CA LEU A 248 8.29 13.79 -3.85
C LEU A 248 7.93 13.15 -5.19
N MET A 249 8.41 11.93 -5.40
CA MET A 249 8.06 11.06 -6.52
C MET A 249 6.80 10.28 -6.16
N LEU A 250 5.68 10.61 -6.77
CA LEU A 250 4.37 10.03 -6.47
C LEU A 250 4.05 8.94 -7.49
N GLY A 251 3.94 7.69 -7.01
CA GLY A 251 3.41 6.59 -7.81
C GLY A 251 1.91 6.40 -7.63
N ALA A 252 1.36 5.35 -8.24
CA ALA A 252 -0.06 5.00 -8.11
C ALA A 252 -0.50 4.82 -6.64
N GLY A 253 0.40 4.39 -5.75
CA GLY A 253 0.11 4.24 -4.32
C GLY A 253 -0.17 5.57 -3.59
N ALA A 254 0.31 6.70 -4.10
CA ALA A 254 0.06 8.02 -3.51
C ALA A 254 -1.34 8.58 -3.84
N SER A 255 -1.94 8.11 -4.93
CA SER A 255 -3.30 8.45 -5.37
C SER A 255 -4.30 7.29 -5.17
N ALA A 256 -3.89 6.22 -4.47
CA ALA A 256 -4.64 4.98 -4.38
C ALA A 256 -6.03 5.18 -3.75
N GLY A 257 -7.02 4.41 -4.24
CA GLY A 257 -8.37 4.33 -3.67
C GLY A 257 -9.49 4.97 -4.51
N TYR A 258 -9.16 5.68 -5.59
CA TYR A 258 -10.17 6.27 -6.48
C TYR A 258 -10.22 5.59 -7.86
N LEU A 259 -9.07 5.25 -8.45
CA LEU A 259 -8.97 4.73 -9.81
C LEU A 259 -8.38 3.32 -9.87
N PRO A 260 -8.67 2.55 -10.94
CA PRO A 260 -7.99 1.30 -11.23
C PRO A 260 -6.47 1.51 -11.29
N LEU A 261 -5.71 0.57 -10.73
CA LEU A 261 -4.25 0.63 -10.75
C LEU A 261 -3.73 0.35 -12.16
N GLY A 262 -2.47 0.70 -12.45
CA GLY A 262 -1.86 0.46 -13.76
C GLY A 262 -1.95 -1.00 -14.23
N ASN A 263 -1.89 -1.97 -13.31
CA ASN A 263 -2.10 -3.39 -13.62
C ASN A 263 -3.55 -3.69 -14.04
N ASP A 264 -4.54 -3.06 -13.42
CA ASP A 264 -5.95 -3.24 -13.78
C ASP A 264 -6.23 -2.67 -15.17
N VAL A 265 -5.69 -1.47 -15.45
CA VAL A 265 -5.79 -0.84 -16.78
C VAL A 265 -5.07 -1.70 -17.83
N ARG A 266 -3.89 -2.26 -17.51
CA ARG A 266 -3.15 -3.17 -18.40
C ARG A 266 -3.93 -4.45 -18.65
N ASN A 267 -4.46 -5.07 -17.60
CA ASN A 267 -5.23 -6.30 -17.71
C ASN A 267 -6.47 -6.05 -18.56
N ARG A 268 -7.18 -4.94 -18.33
CA ARG A 268 -8.30 -4.49 -19.17
C ARG A 268 -7.90 -4.32 -20.64
N ALA A 269 -6.74 -3.73 -20.92
CA ALA A 269 -6.24 -3.63 -22.29
C ALA A 269 -5.96 -5.02 -22.90
N LEU A 270 -5.40 -5.95 -22.11
CA LEU A 270 -5.15 -7.34 -22.53
C LEU A 270 -6.43 -8.11 -22.83
N GLU A 271 -7.53 -7.89 -22.10
CA GLU A 271 -8.83 -8.54 -22.35
C GLU A 271 -9.25 -8.44 -23.82
N MET A 272 -8.93 -7.31 -24.44
CA MET A 272 -9.26 -7.05 -25.84
C MET A 272 -8.45 -7.89 -26.82
N TYR A 273 -7.26 -8.35 -26.41
CA TYR A 273 -6.39 -9.20 -27.20
C TYR A 273 -6.72 -10.68 -27.04
N VAL A 274 -7.13 -11.08 -25.84
CA VAL A 274 -7.35 -12.49 -25.47
C VAL A 274 -8.82 -12.91 -25.49
N GLY A 275 -9.74 -11.95 -25.59
CA GLY A 275 -11.18 -12.19 -25.74
C GLY A 275 -11.90 -12.67 -24.48
N HIS A 276 -11.26 -12.56 -23.31
CA HIS A 276 -11.82 -12.94 -22.01
C HIS A 276 -11.31 -11.99 -20.91
N LYS A 277 -11.99 -11.99 -19.75
CA LYS A 277 -11.62 -11.17 -18.59
C LYS A 277 -10.23 -11.55 -18.08
N VAL A 278 -9.37 -10.57 -17.79
CA VAL A 278 -8.01 -10.79 -17.29
C VAL A 278 -7.91 -10.27 -15.87
N ASP A 279 -7.48 -11.13 -14.96
CA ASP A 279 -7.26 -10.84 -13.54
C ASP A 279 -5.95 -11.48 -13.05
N GLY A 280 -5.67 -11.41 -11.75
CA GLY A 280 -4.44 -11.95 -11.17
C GLY A 280 -4.23 -13.46 -11.40
N HIS A 281 -5.31 -14.23 -11.57
CA HIS A 281 -5.24 -15.69 -11.66
C HIS A 281 -4.88 -16.16 -13.07
N ASN A 282 -5.33 -15.44 -14.09
CA ASN A 282 -5.10 -15.79 -15.50
C ASN A 282 -4.17 -14.81 -16.24
N TYR A 283 -3.64 -13.78 -15.56
CA TYR A 283 -2.74 -12.79 -16.14
C TYR A 283 -1.56 -13.42 -16.90
N SER A 284 -0.89 -14.42 -16.31
CA SER A 284 0.28 -15.05 -16.95
C SER A 284 -0.06 -15.75 -18.27
N GLU A 285 -1.25 -16.35 -18.35
CA GLU A 285 -1.76 -16.97 -19.57
C GLU A 285 -2.10 -15.91 -20.62
N ALA A 286 -2.83 -14.87 -20.23
CA ALA A 286 -3.19 -13.78 -21.12
C ALA A 286 -1.97 -13.04 -21.69
N ALA A 287 -0.95 -12.79 -20.85
CA ALA A 287 0.31 -12.18 -21.26
C ALA A 287 1.12 -13.09 -22.20
N ALA A 288 1.07 -14.42 -22.00
CA ALA A 288 1.70 -15.38 -22.90
C ALA A 288 1.02 -15.39 -24.28
N ASP A 289 -0.31 -15.37 -24.33
CA ASP A 289 -1.08 -15.29 -25.56
C ASP A 289 -0.78 -13.99 -26.33
N PHE A 290 -0.69 -12.87 -25.60
CA PHE A 290 -0.27 -11.59 -26.15
C PHE A 290 1.13 -11.67 -26.78
N TYR A 291 2.11 -12.24 -26.06
CA TYR A 291 3.46 -12.46 -26.62
C TYR A 291 3.43 -13.30 -27.90
N GLN A 292 2.67 -14.40 -27.90
CA GLN A 292 2.57 -15.29 -29.07
C GLN A 292 1.94 -14.57 -30.28
N ARG A 293 0.94 -13.73 -30.05
CA ARG A 293 0.35 -12.89 -31.09
C ARG A 293 1.38 -11.93 -31.69
N LEU A 294 2.15 -11.23 -30.85
CA LEU A 294 3.22 -10.34 -31.30
C LEU A 294 4.32 -11.10 -32.05
N ALA A 295 4.71 -12.28 -31.56
CA ALA A 295 5.79 -13.08 -32.14
C ALA A 295 5.48 -13.61 -33.55
N ARG A 296 4.19 -13.79 -33.88
CA ARG A 296 3.69 -14.25 -35.20
C ARG A 296 3.73 -13.17 -36.28
N THR A 297 3.74 -11.91 -35.90
CA THR A 297 3.78 -10.79 -36.84
C THR A 297 5.22 -10.24 -36.88
N PRO A 298 5.88 -10.22 -38.04
CA PRO A 298 7.22 -9.65 -38.17
C PRO A 298 7.29 -8.23 -37.59
N ASP A 299 8.40 -7.92 -36.91
CA ASP A 299 8.73 -6.60 -36.37
C ASP A 299 7.77 -6.00 -35.31
N ARG A 300 6.82 -6.80 -34.76
CA ARG A 300 5.97 -6.33 -33.64
C ARG A 300 6.62 -6.44 -32.27
N LEU A 301 7.49 -7.44 -32.07
CA LEU A 301 8.30 -7.53 -30.85
C LEU A 301 9.41 -6.47 -30.91
N LEU A 302 9.61 -5.76 -29.81
CA LEU A 302 10.66 -4.75 -29.66
C LEU A 302 12.05 -5.40 -29.63
N PRO A 303 13.12 -4.64 -29.92
CA PRO A 303 14.49 -5.12 -29.75
C PRO A 303 14.70 -5.68 -28.34
N GLY A 304 15.24 -6.90 -28.25
CA GLY A 304 15.48 -7.60 -26.99
C GLY A 304 14.31 -8.45 -26.48
N GLU A 305 13.04 -8.13 -26.78
CA GLU A 305 11.88 -8.92 -26.30
C GLU A 305 11.95 -10.37 -26.79
N ARG A 306 12.27 -10.56 -28.08
CA ARG A 306 12.43 -11.90 -28.68
C ARG A 306 13.58 -12.68 -28.07
N ALA A 307 14.68 -12.02 -27.70
CA ALA A 307 15.86 -12.65 -27.11
C ALA A 307 15.66 -12.99 -25.63
N ALA A 308 14.93 -12.13 -24.89
CA ALA A 308 14.57 -12.35 -23.49
C ALA A 308 13.60 -13.54 -23.32
N GLY A 309 12.77 -13.78 -24.34
CA GLY A 309 11.84 -14.91 -24.38
C GLY A 309 10.54 -14.65 -23.61
N PRO A 310 9.56 -15.58 -23.73
CA PRO A 310 8.19 -15.37 -23.25
C PRO A 310 8.11 -15.15 -21.74
N LYS A 311 8.92 -15.88 -20.95
CA LYS A 311 8.90 -15.78 -19.49
C LYS A 311 9.29 -14.36 -19.03
N ALA A 312 10.43 -13.86 -19.52
CA ALA A 312 10.90 -12.52 -19.17
C ALA A 312 9.97 -11.43 -19.72
N PHE A 313 9.34 -11.66 -20.88
CA PHE A 313 8.33 -10.75 -21.42
C PHE A 313 7.11 -10.65 -20.50
N ILE A 314 6.54 -11.78 -20.06
CA ILE A 314 5.37 -11.82 -19.17
C ILE A 314 5.69 -11.09 -17.85
N GLU A 315 6.85 -11.37 -17.26
CA GLU A 315 7.30 -10.74 -16.00
C GLU A 315 7.49 -9.22 -16.12
N ARG A 316 7.76 -8.71 -17.32
CA ARG A 316 8.07 -7.29 -17.59
C ARG A 316 7.00 -6.56 -18.40
N LEU A 317 5.85 -7.19 -18.64
CA LEU A 317 4.81 -6.61 -19.48
C LEU A 317 4.13 -5.43 -18.76
N THR A 318 4.37 -4.22 -19.25
CA THR A 318 3.83 -2.97 -18.71
C THR A 318 2.54 -2.55 -19.42
N LEU A 319 1.83 -1.56 -18.86
CA LEU A 319 0.64 -0.97 -19.48
C LEU A 319 1.00 -0.33 -20.83
N GLU A 320 2.07 0.46 -20.86
CA GLU A 320 2.56 1.19 -22.01
C GLU A 320 2.78 0.23 -23.18
N ARG A 321 3.41 -0.92 -22.93
CA ARG A 321 3.66 -1.90 -23.99
C ARG A 321 2.38 -2.43 -24.63
N VAL A 322 1.32 -2.62 -23.84
CA VAL A 322 0.00 -3.04 -24.34
C VAL A 322 -0.69 -1.89 -25.07
N LEU A 323 -0.63 -0.67 -24.52
CA LEU A 323 -1.17 0.53 -25.16
C LEU A 323 -0.48 0.82 -26.51
N ARG A 324 0.82 0.55 -26.66
CA ARG A 324 1.53 0.62 -27.96
C ARG A 324 0.80 -0.13 -29.04
N GLU A 325 0.49 -1.37 -28.71
CA GLU A 325 -0.11 -2.31 -29.64
C GLU A 325 -1.52 -1.84 -29.98
N GLU A 326 -2.25 -1.36 -28.99
CA GLU A 326 -3.62 -0.89 -29.15
C GLU A 326 -3.70 0.38 -29.99
N GLN A 327 -2.87 1.39 -29.70
CA GLN A 327 -2.79 2.64 -30.47
C GLN A 327 -2.37 2.37 -31.91
N HIS A 328 -1.44 1.45 -32.12
CA HIS A 328 -1.03 1.05 -33.47
C HIS A 328 -2.18 0.37 -34.23
N GLU A 329 -2.93 -0.54 -33.61
CA GLU A 329 -4.08 -1.20 -34.25
C GLU A 329 -5.26 -0.25 -34.50
N GLU A 330 -5.51 0.69 -33.60
CA GLU A 330 -6.59 1.68 -33.74
C GLU A 330 -6.24 2.87 -34.63
N HIS A 331 -4.95 3.07 -34.94
CA HIS A 331 -4.41 4.26 -35.61
C HIS A 331 -4.80 5.57 -34.90
N ARG A 332 -4.78 5.57 -33.56
CA ARG A 332 -5.17 6.71 -32.71
C ARG A 332 -4.30 6.76 -31.47
N SER A 333 -3.87 7.97 -31.06
CA SER A 333 -3.15 8.19 -29.79
C SER A 333 -4.04 7.89 -28.59
N PHE A 334 -5.29 8.37 -28.61
CA PHE A 334 -6.26 8.13 -27.55
C PHE A 334 -7.02 6.82 -27.79
N SER A 335 -6.47 5.71 -27.32
CA SER A 335 -7.00 4.35 -27.55
C SER A 335 -8.28 4.05 -26.76
N ARG A 336 -8.94 2.92 -27.03
CA ARG A 336 -10.15 2.53 -26.27
C ARG A 336 -9.89 2.34 -24.78
N THR A 337 -8.74 1.81 -24.38
CA THR A 337 -8.41 1.65 -22.96
C THR A 337 -8.29 3.00 -22.28
N LEU A 338 -7.61 3.96 -22.92
CA LEU A 338 -7.50 5.32 -22.39
C LEU A 338 -8.86 6.03 -22.33
N ARG A 339 -9.74 5.84 -23.32
CA ARG A 339 -11.13 6.36 -23.26
C ARG A 339 -11.94 5.76 -22.11
N TRP A 340 -11.76 4.47 -21.83
CA TRP A 340 -12.40 3.81 -20.69
C TRP A 340 -11.85 4.36 -19.36
N PHE A 341 -10.53 4.52 -19.26
CA PHE A 341 -9.89 5.10 -18.08
C PHE A 341 -10.35 6.55 -17.85
N ASP A 342 -10.43 7.36 -18.90
CA ASP A 342 -10.95 8.74 -18.87
C ASP A 342 -12.40 8.82 -18.34
N ALA A 343 -13.26 7.87 -18.75
CA ALA A 343 -14.62 7.82 -18.22
C ALA A 343 -14.65 7.58 -16.70
N GLN A 344 -13.82 6.64 -16.20
CA GLN A 344 -13.69 6.37 -14.76
C GLN A 344 -13.07 7.56 -14.01
N HIS A 345 -12.05 8.19 -14.61
CA HIS A 345 -11.42 9.40 -14.11
C HIS A 345 -12.41 10.54 -13.93
N LYS A 346 -13.30 10.77 -14.90
CA LYS A 346 -14.35 11.80 -14.80
C LYS A 346 -15.37 11.53 -13.68
N GLU A 347 -15.77 10.28 -13.47
CA GLU A 347 -16.64 9.88 -12.36
C GLU A 347 -15.96 10.16 -11.01
N VAL A 348 -14.67 9.82 -10.90
CA VAL A 348 -13.85 10.10 -9.72
C VAL A 348 -13.69 11.60 -9.48
N LEU A 349 -13.40 12.39 -10.50
CA LEU A 349 -13.27 13.84 -10.36
C LEU A 349 -14.57 14.49 -9.88
N ALA A 350 -15.71 14.04 -10.38
CA ALA A 350 -17.01 14.51 -9.91
C ALA A 350 -17.23 14.18 -8.42
N ARG A 351 -16.79 12.99 -7.97
CA ARG A 351 -16.83 12.61 -6.55
C ARG A 351 -15.91 13.47 -5.70
N ILE A 352 -14.67 13.67 -6.11
CA ILE A 352 -13.68 14.54 -5.42
C ILE A 352 -14.21 15.97 -5.31
N GLU A 353 -14.82 16.50 -6.36
CA GLU A 353 -15.41 17.83 -6.34
C GLU A 353 -16.58 17.94 -5.34
N ALA A 354 -17.41 16.91 -5.24
CA ALA A 354 -18.47 16.84 -4.25
C ALA A 354 -17.90 16.75 -2.82
N GLU A 355 -16.90 15.90 -2.58
CA GLU A 355 -16.19 15.77 -1.31
C GLU A 355 -15.54 17.09 -0.89
N ARG A 356 -14.92 17.80 -1.84
CA ARG A 356 -14.32 19.12 -1.65
C ARG A 356 -15.36 20.15 -1.24
N THR A 357 -16.47 20.22 -1.97
CA THR A 357 -17.58 21.15 -1.68
C THR A 357 -18.21 20.88 -0.32
N ALA A 358 -18.27 19.60 0.09
CA ALA A 358 -18.74 19.18 1.40
C ALA A 358 -17.71 19.39 2.53
N GLY A 359 -16.48 19.83 2.22
CA GLY A 359 -15.41 20.04 3.19
C GLY A 359 -14.72 18.77 3.69
N VAL A 360 -15.01 17.61 3.10
CA VAL A 360 -14.42 16.31 3.49
C VAL A 360 -12.91 16.32 3.31
N LEU A 361 -12.44 16.89 2.18
CA LEU A 361 -11.02 16.95 1.83
C LEU A 361 -10.19 17.91 2.70
N ALA A 362 -10.81 18.75 3.54
CA ALA A 362 -10.06 19.63 4.44
C ALA A 362 -9.22 18.85 5.47
N SER A 363 -9.61 17.60 5.75
CA SER A 363 -8.87 16.69 6.62
C SER A 363 -7.81 15.86 5.90
N ASP A 364 -7.79 15.88 4.56
CA ASP A 364 -6.87 15.08 3.77
C ASP A 364 -5.42 15.55 3.98
N PRO A 365 -4.52 14.67 4.46
CA PRO A 365 -3.16 15.08 4.81
C PRO A 365 -2.36 15.67 3.65
N LEU A 366 -2.53 15.15 2.43
CA LEU A 366 -1.85 15.70 1.27
C LEU A 366 -2.37 17.10 0.95
N VAL A 367 -3.69 17.32 0.99
CA VAL A 367 -4.29 18.65 0.77
C VAL A 367 -3.75 19.67 1.78
N ARG A 368 -3.72 19.33 3.07
CA ARG A 368 -3.18 20.22 4.12
C ARG A 368 -1.70 20.53 3.91
N LEU A 369 -0.92 19.52 3.52
CA LEU A 369 0.50 19.67 3.22
C LEU A 369 0.73 20.61 2.02
N LEU A 370 -0.05 20.46 0.94
CA LEU A 370 0.05 21.29 -0.27
C LEU A 370 -0.39 22.73 -0.04
N ALA A 371 -1.39 22.95 0.81
CA ALA A 371 -1.87 24.28 1.22
C ALA A 371 -0.77 25.13 1.89
N ARG A 372 0.32 24.52 2.36
CA ARG A 372 1.50 25.23 2.88
C ARG A 372 2.26 25.99 1.79
N ARG A 373 2.08 25.63 0.51
CA ARG A 373 2.55 26.38 -0.67
C ARG A 373 4.04 26.69 -0.70
N ARG A 374 4.88 25.80 -0.14
CA ARG A 374 6.34 25.96 -0.11
C ARG A 374 7.07 24.64 0.09
N ARG A 375 8.35 24.63 -0.31
CA ARG A 375 9.34 23.57 -0.05
C ARG A 375 9.06 22.20 -0.66
N LEU A 376 8.03 22.06 -1.50
CA LEU A 376 7.69 20.79 -2.14
C LEU A 376 7.80 20.90 -3.66
N LEU A 377 8.25 19.82 -4.29
CA LEU A 377 8.16 19.57 -5.71
C LEU A 377 7.59 18.18 -5.90
N LEU A 378 6.46 18.06 -6.59
CA LEU A 378 5.85 16.77 -6.90
C LEU A 378 6.25 16.34 -8.30
N VAL A 379 6.50 15.05 -8.47
CA VAL A 379 6.71 14.43 -9.77
C VAL A 379 5.92 13.14 -9.82
N THR A 380 5.13 12.93 -10.87
CA THR A 380 4.31 11.72 -11.05
C THR A 380 4.42 11.20 -12.48
N VAL A 381 4.18 9.91 -12.62
CA VAL A 381 3.98 9.22 -13.90
C VAL A 381 2.51 8.93 -14.18
N ASN A 382 1.63 9.20 -13.22
CA ASN A 382 0.21 8.92 -13.38
C ASN A 382 -0.43 9.91 -14.36
N PHE A 383 -1.32 9.42 -15.22
CA PHE A 383 -2.08 10.23 -16.17
C PHE A 383 -3.27 10.98 -15.54
N ASP A 384 -3.78 10.48 -14.41
CA ASP A 384 -4.96 11.02 -13.73
C ASP A 384 -4.73 12.41 -13.12
N GLN A 385 -5.82 13.11 -12.80
CA GLN A 385 -5.82 14.45 -12.20
C GLN A 385 -6.30 14.47 -10.73
N ILE A 386 -6.10 13.37 -9.99
CA ILE A 386 -6.62 13.26 -8.62
C ILE A 386 -5.96 14.30 -7.71
N ILE A 387 -4.65 14.51 -7.82
CA ILE A 387 -3.90 15.44 -6.97
C ILE A 387 -4.36 16.87 -7.22
N GLU A 388 -4.49 17.25 -8.49
CA GLU A 388 -4.90 18.56 -8.97
C GLU A 388 -6.31 18.88 -8.49
N ALA A 389 -7.25 17.93 -8.62
CA ALA A 389 -8.63 18.09 -8.18
C ALA A 389 -8.74 18.23 -6.66
N LYS A 390 -7.97 17.43 -5.89
CA LYS A 390 -7.95 17.53 -4.42
C LYS A 390 -7.35 18.85 -3.93
N ALA A 391 -6.27 19.31 -4.57
CA ALA A 391 -5.50 20.48 -4.14
C ALA A 391 -6.15 21.83 -4.46
N ALA A 392 -7.22 21.89 -5.26
CA ALA A 392 -8.03 23.10 -5.49
C ALA A 392 -7.22 24.36 -5.91
N GLY A 393 -6.12 24.18 -6.65
CA GLY A 393 -5.23 25.26 -7.07
C GLY A 393 -3.98 25.48 -6.20
N ASP A 394 -3.79 24.69 -5.15
CA ASP A 394 -2.53 24.64 -4.39
C ASP A 394 -1.41 23.91 -5.15
N VAL A 395 -1.70 23.39 -6.34
CA VAL A 395 -0.75 22.71 -7.22
C VAL A 395 -0.77 23.36 -8.60
N LYS A 396 0.41 23.48 -9.23
CA LYS A 396 0.59 23.90 -10.62
C LYS A 396 1.12 22.72 -11.43
N PRO A 397 0.28 22.08 -12.28
CA PRO A 397 0.74 21.00 -13.14
C PRO A 397 1.62 21.53 -14.28
N PHE A 398 2.63 20.74 -14.64
CA PHE A 398 3.53 20.91 -15.79
C PHE A 398 3.43 19.66 -16.64
N VAL A 399 2.81 19.79 -17.82
CA VAL A 399 2.40 18.65 -18.65
C VAL A 399 2.90 18.79 -20.08
N THR A 400 2.81 19.98 -20.65
CA THR A 400 3.16 20.24 -22.05
C THR A 400 4.62 20.68 -22.19
N ALA A 401 5.14 20.62 -23.42
CA ALA A 401 6.49 21.13 -23.71
C ALA A 401 6.65 22.61 -23.33
N ASP A 402 5.61 23.43 -23.54
CA ASP A 402 5.61 24.85 -23.19
C ASP A 402 5.61 25.04 -21.67
N ASP A 403 4.89 24.21 -20.91
CA ASP A 403 4.95 24.24 -19.45
C ASP A 403 6.38 23.95 -18.98
N PHE A 404 7.00 22.88 -19.51
CA PHE A 404 8.36 22.48 -19.13
C PHE A 404 9.40 23.56 -19.45
N ALA A 405 9.25 24.30 -20.55
CA ALA A 405 10.12 25.42 -20.87
C ALA A 405 10.07 26.52 -19.79
N GLY A 406 8.91 26.73 -19.15
CA GLY A 406 8.73 27.71 -18.07
C GLY A 406 9.01 27.17 -16.65
N LEU A 407 9.35 25.89 -16.49
CA LEU A 407 9.51 25.28 -15.16
C LEU A 407 10.68 25.88 -14.37
N SER A 408 11.82 26.12 -15.02
CA SER A 408 13.01 26.69 -14.37
C SER A 408 12.71 28.01 -13.68
N ASP A 409 12.13 28.95 -14.44
CA ASP A 409 11.77 30.28 -13.93
C ASP A 409 10.73 30.18 -12.81
N TYR A 410 9.77 29.26 -12.94
CA TYR A 410 8.78 29.02 -11.90
C TYR A 410 9.41 28.47 -10.61
N LEU A 411 10.35 27.54 -10.70
CA LEU A 411 11.05 27.01 -9.52
C LEU A 411 11.87 28.10 -8.82
N ASP A 412 12.47 29.01 -9.59
CA ASP A 412 13.19 30.18 -9.06
C ASP A 412 12.30 31.13 -8.27
N GLU A 413 11.09 31.38 -8.75
CA GLU A 413 10.11 32.18 -8.03
C GLU A 413 9.55 31.42 -6.82
N TYR A 414 9.14 30.17 -7.02
CA TYR A 414 8.52 29.32 -6.01
C TYR A 414 9.39 29.12 -4.78
N THR A 415 10.69 28.86 -4.97
CA THR A 415 11.62 28.67 -3.83
C THR A 415 11.89 29.94 -3.02
N LYS A 416 11.66 31.13 -3.61
CA LYS A 416 11.83 32.43 -2.94
C LYS A 416 10.55 32.90 -2.26
N SER A 417 9.42 32.76 -2.96
CA SER A 417 8.15 33.41 -2.60
C SER A 417 7.05 32.43 -2.19
N GLY A 418 7.28 31.12 -2.35
CA GLY A 418 6.22 30.12 -2.29
C GLY A 418 5.29 30.20 -3.50
N GLY A 419 4.13 29.57 -3.40
CA GLY A 419 3.11 29.54 -4.46
C GLY A 419 2.46 28.16 -4.58
N ALA A 420 1.71 27.95 -5.66
CA ALA A 420 1.19 26.63 -5.96
C ALA A 420 2.36 25.63 -6.13
N VAL A 421 2.27 24.49 -5.47
CA VAL A 421 3.30 23.45 -5.50
C VAL A 421 3.48 22.94 -6.93
N PRO A 422 4.70 22.98 -7.51
CA PRO A 422 4.92 22.45 -8.86
C PRO A 422 4.69 20.93 -8.89
N LEU A 423 3.92 20.48 -9.88
CA LEU A 423 3.65 19.06 -10.17
C LEU A 423 4.09 18.72 -11.59
N ILE A 424 5.14 17.93 -11.73
CA ILE A 424 5.64 17.45 -13.02
C ILE A 424 4.93 16.14 -13.37
N LYS A 425 4.25 16.09 -14.53
CA LYS A 425 3.62 14.87 -15.05
C LYS A 425 4.48 14.29 -16.16
N ALA A 426 5.36 13.36 -15.80
CA ALA A 426 6.40 12.85 -16.70
C ALA A 426 5.85 12.06 -17.89
N HIS A 427 4.72 11.34 -17.70
CA HIS A 427 4.09 10.56 -18.77
C HIS A 427 2.87 11.23 -19.40
N GLY A 428 2.61 12.50 -19.08
CA GLY A 428 1.48 13.26 -19.64
C GLY A 428 0.22 13.25 -18.77
N ASP A 429 -0.88 13.71 -19.36
CA ASP A 429 -2.17 13.94 -18.69
C ASP A 429 -3.34 13.42 -19.52
N ILE A 430 -4.34 12.84 -18.84
CA ILE A 430 -5.53 12.26 -19.49
C ILE A 430 -6.40 13.29 -20.23
N GLU A 431 -6.42 14.54 -19.78
CA GLU A 431 -7.13 15.65 -20.45
C GLU A 431 -6.32 16.26 -21.61
N VAL A 432 -5.02 15.92 -21.71
CA VAL A 432 -4.17 16.32 -22.84
C VAL A 432 -3.58 15.06 -23.50
N PRO A 433 -4.38 14.23 -24.19
CA PRO A 433 -3.94 12.91 -24.68
C PRO A 433 -2.69 12.91 -25.56
N ASP A 434 -2.40 14.01 -26.26
CA ASP A 434 -1.21 14.15 -27.09
C ASP A 434 0.09 14.23 -26.26
N THR A 435 -0.02 14.51 -24.95
CA THR A 435 1.09 14.49 -23.98
C THR A 435 1.28 13.13 -23.35
N ILE A 436 0.24 12.28 -23.32
CA ILE A 436 0.39 10.88 -22.93
C ILE A 436 1.38 10.30 -23.92
N VAL A 437 2.49 9.76 -23.42
CA VAL A 437 3.60 9.34 -24.28
C VAL A 437 3.14 8.25 -25.24
N ALA A 438 2.65 8.69 -26.40
CA ALA A 438 1.88 7.92 -27.38
C ALA A 438 2.75 7.38 -28.52
N ASP A 439 4.07 7.56 -28.44
CA ASP A 439 4.98 6.94 -29.38
C ASP A 439 6.07 6.20 -28.63
N ILE A 440 5.89 4.89 -28.52
CA ILE A 440 6.79 4.00 -27.80
C ILE A 440 8.06 3.71 -28.63
N THR A 441 8.16 4.26 -29.85
CA THR A 441 9.50 4.45 -30.45
C THR A 441 10.33 5.47 -29.66
N THR A 442 9.69 6.43 -28.99
CA THR A 442 10.32 7.40 -28.08
C THR A 442 10.60 6.80 -26.71
N THR A 443 9.70 6.02 -26.08
CA THR A 443 9.98 5.43 -24.75
C THR A 443 10.98 4.29 -24.76
N SER A 444 11.14 3.55 -25.87
CA SER A 444 12.33 2.68 -26.04
C SER A 444 13.65 3.47 -26.08
N SER A 445 13.56 4.80 -26.20
CA SER A 445 14.66 5.77 -26.21
C SER A 445 14.70 6.66 -24.94
N GLY A 446 13.75 6.50 -24.00
CA GLY A 446 13.60 7.33 -22.80
C GLY A 446 12.45 8.36 -22.84
N LEU A 447 12.40 9.24 -21.82
CA LEU A 447 11.42 10.33 -21.72
C LEU A 447 11.53 11.34 -22.88
N ALA A 448 10.45 12.08 -23.14
CA ALA A 448 10.47 13.18 -24.11
C ALA A 448 11.51 14.26 -23.72
N ARG A 449 12.19 14.85 -24.71
CA ARG A 449 13.29 15.80 -24.48
C ARG A 449 12.93 16.96 -23.53
N PRO A 450 11.76 17.63 -23.65
CA PRO A 450 11.39 18.69 -22.71
C PRO A 450 11.28 18.20 -21.26
N VAL A 451 10.79 16.97 -21.06
CA VAL A 451 10.69 16.35 -19.72
C VAL A 451 12.08 16.06 -19.17
N LEU A 452 12.98 15.49 -19.98
CA LEU A 452 14.37 15.23 -19.58
C LEU A 452 15.12 16.52 -19.22
N GLU A 453 14.97 17.57 -20.02
CA GLU A 453 15.57 18.89 -19.76
C GLU A 453 15.03 19.48 -18.44
N ALA A 454 13.71 19.41 -18.23
CA ALA A 454 13.06 19.83 -17.00
C ALA A 454 13.56 19.06 -15.76
N LEU A 455 13.59 17.73 -15.82
CA LEU A 455 14.09 16.88 -14.73
C LEU A 455 15.58 17.10 -14.47
N THR A 456 16.38 17.33 -15.53
CA THR A 456 17.80 17.67 -15.39
C THR A 456 17.97 18.98 -14.63
N HIS A 457 17.17 20.00 -14.94
CA HIS A 457 17.19 21.26 -14.22
C HIS A 457 16.77 21.10 -12.75
N VAL A 458 15.71 20.33 -12.48
CA VAL A 458 15.31 19.96 -11.12
C VAL A 458 16.46 19.31 -10.36
N ARG A 459 17.13 18.35 -10.99
CA ARG A 459 18.28 17.64 -10.42
C ARG A 459 19.42 18.59 -10.07
N GLU A 460 19.82 19.45 -11.00
CA GLU A 460 20.85 20.46 -10.78
C GLU A 460 20.50 21.37 -9.60
N ARG A 461 19.23 21.79 -9.53
CA ARG A 461 18.73 22.61 -8.42
C ARG A 461 18.80 21.86 -7.09
N LEU A 462 18.35 20.62 -7.04
CA LEU A 462 18.41 19.79 -5.84
C LEU A 462 19.86 19.61 -5.38
N LEU A 463 20.78 19.34 -6.31
CA LEU A 463 22.21 19.18 -6.05
C LEU A 463 22.92 20.49 -5.70
N ALA A 464 22.35 21.66 -5.95
CA ALA A 464 22.90 22.92 -5.48
C ALA A 464 22.64 23.17 -3.98
N GLN A 465 21.71 22.42 -3.37
CA GLN A 465 21.35 22.53 -1.96
C GLN A 465 22.34 21.80 -1.06
N ALA A 466 22.40 22.21 0.21
CA ALA A 466 23.18 21.51 1.23
C ALA A 466 22.67 20.08 1.47
N VAL A 467 21.36 19.88 1.34
CA VAL A 467 20.68 18.58 1.41
C VAL A 467 19.72 18.48 0.24
N SER A 468 19.65 17.30 -0.38
CA SER A 468 18.83 17.04 -1.56
C SER A 468 17.83 15.89 -1.27
N PRO A 469 16.72 16.15 -0.55
CA PRO A 469 15.77 15.09 -0.21
C PRO A 469 14.99 14.61 -1.44
N LEU A 470 15.02 13.31 -1.68
CA LEU A 470 14.27 12.64 -2.75
C LEU A 470 13.48 11.48 -2.14
N TRP A 471 12.15 11.52 -2.24
CA TRP A 471 11.28 10.54 -1.61
C TRP A 471 10.33 9.90 -2.62
N HIS A 472 10.38 8.58 -2.73
CA HIS A 472 9.52 7.78 -3.60
C HIS A 472 8.32 7.25 -2.83
N ILE A 473 7.11 7.70 -3.15
CA ILE A 473 5.89 7.40 -2.38
C ILE A 473 4.95 6.57 -3.24
N GLY A 474 4.73 5.31 -2.84
CA GLY A 474 3.88 4.39 -3.59
C GLY A 474 4.39 4.08 -5.00
N TYR A 475 5.71 4.21 -5.21
CA TYR A 475 6.38 4.03 -6.49
C TYR A 475 6.83 2.57 -6.66
N SER A 476 6.66 2.00 -7.86
CA SER A 476 6.91 0.56 -8.12
C SER A 476 8.17 0.26 -8.93
N MET A 477 8.88 1.27 -9.43
CA MET A 477 10.08 1.12 -10.28
C MET A 477 9.89 0.28 -11.54
N ARG A 478 8.67 0.27 -12.09
CA ARG A 478 8.36 -0.40 -13.36
C ARG A 478 8.57 0.51 -14.58
N ASP A 479 8.72 1.82 -14.35
CA ASP A 479 8.97 2.83 -15.36
C ASP A 479 10.46 2.85 -15.71
N VAL A 480 10.83 2.01 -16.68
CA VAL A 480 12.24 1.84 -17.13
C VAL A 480 12.79 3.14 -17.72
N ASP A 481 11.95 4.00 -18.27
CA ASP A 481 12.33 5.28 -18.88
C ASP A 481 12.83 6.32 -17.87
N LEU A 482 12.42 6.19 -16.62
CA LEU A 482 12.94 6.99 -15.51
C LEU A 482 14.14 6.34 -14.82
N GLU A 483 14.36 5.03 -15.01
CA GLU A 483 15.48 4.28 -14.40
C GLU A 483 16.83 4.91 -14.73
N ASP A 484 17.04 5.35 -15.97
CA ASP A 484 18.29 5.99 -16.41
C ASP A 484 18.55 7.31 -15.68
N PHE A 485 17.49 8.11 -15.48
CA PHE A 485 17.58 9.36 -14.74
C PHE A 485 17.93 9.11 -13.26
N TRP A 486 17.32 8.10 -12.63
CA TRP A 486 17.59 7.72 -11.25
C TRP A 486 18.91 6.97 -11.06
N SER A 487 19.41 6.33 -12.11
CA SER A 487 20.65 5.54 -12.05
C SER A 487 21.90 6.40 -12.13
N ASP A 488 21.78 7.67 -12.51
CA ASP A 488 22.87 8.66 -12.53
C ASP A 488 23.63 8.65 -11.21
N THR A 489 24.93 8.36 -11.30
CA THR A 489 25.79 8.14 -10.13
C THR A 489 25.99 9.43 -9.33
N GLY A 490 26.16 10.57 -10.01
CA GLY A 490 26.43 11.85 -9.34
C GLY A 490 25.23 12.35 -8.54
N PHE A 491 24.02 12.08 -9.02
CA PHE A 491 22.80 12.41 -8.29
C PHE A 491 22.55 11.47 -7.11
N ALA A 492 22.61 10.16 -7.35
CA ALA A 492 22.33 9.15 -6.32
C ALA A 492 23.30 9.19 -5.13
N GLU A 493 24.56 9.62 -5.33
CA GLU A 493 25.55 9.76 -4.26
C GLU A 493 25.29 10.95 -3.33
N ARG A 494 24.55 11.95 -3.79
CA ARG A 494 24.31 13.20 -3.05
C ARG A 494 22.86 13.34 -2.55
N ALA A 495 21.92 12.69 -3.22
CA ALA A 495 20.53 12.69 -2.81
C ALA A 495 20.34 11.90 -1.50
N THR A 496 19.55 12.46 -0.59
CA THR A 496 19.01 11.70 0.55
C THR A 496 17.75 10.99 0.07
N GLU A 497 17.95 9.81 -0.53
CA GLU A 497 16.90 9.02 -1.17
C GLU A 497 16.19 8.11 -0.17
N ARG A 498 14.86 8.18 -0.14
CA ARG A 498 14.01 7.29 0.66
C ARG A 498 12.80 6.77 -0.12
N TRP A 499 12.28 5.63 0.32
CA TRP A 499 11.19 4.89 -0.29
C TRP A 499 10.07 4.69 0.73
N VAL A 500 8.89 5.25 0.47
CA VAL A 500 7.69 5.10 1.28
C VAL A 500 6.79 4.04 0.64
N SER A 501 6.75 2.87 1.25
CA SER A 501 5.82 1.80 0.88
C SER A 501 5.58 0.90 2.09
N PRO A 502 4.31 0.61 2.45
CA PRO A 502 4.04 -0.28 3.57
C PRO A 502 4.60 -1.68 3.34
N MET A 503 4.65 -2.14 2.10
CA MET A 503 5.36 -3.36 1.71
C MET A 503 6.00 -3.09 0.34
N PRO A 504 7.32 -2.84 0.26
CA PRO A 504 8.00 -2.60 -1.02
C PRO A 504 7.67 -3.67 -2.07
N ASP A 505 7.51 -3.25 -3.33
CA ASP A 505 7.31 -4.18 -4.45
C ASP A 505 8.65 -4.90 -4.73
N PRO A 506 8.65 -6.19 -5.14
CA PRO A 506 9.88 -6.89 -5.51
C PRO A 506 10.75 -6.17 -6.54
N ALA A 507 10.15 -5.37 -7.43
CA ALA A 507 10.90 -4.55 -8.37
C ALA A 507 11.67 -3.42 -7.68
N VAL A 508 11.09 -2.80 -6.65
CA VAL A 508 11.76 -1.79 -5.81
C VAL A 508 12.88 -2.44 -5.02
N GLU A 509 12.62 -3.57 -4.35
CA GLU A 509 13.64 -4.32 -3.59
C GLU A 509 14.83 -4.68 -4.50
N ARG A 510 14.54 -5.26 -5.67
CA ARG A 510 15.56 -5.59 -6.67
C ARG A 510 16.33 -4.36 -7.15
N PHE A 511 15.64 -3.24 -7.39
CA PHE A 511 16.30 -2.00 -7.80
C PHE A 511 17.25 -1.50 -6.71
N ILE A 512 16.80 -1.47 -5.45
CA ILE A 512 17.60 -1.08 -4.29
C ILE A 512 18.83 -1.99 -4.18
N GLU A 513 18.63 -3.31 -4.19
CA GLU A 513 19.71 -4.29 -4.09
C GLU A 513 20.74 -4.17 -5.23
N GLN A 514 20.30 -3.95 -6.47
CA GLN A 514 21.18 -3.94 -7.63
C GLN A 514 21.86 -2.59 -7.87
N LYS A 515 21.19 -1.49 -7.55
CA LYS A 515 21.60 -0.14 -7.96
C LYS A 515 21.98 0.77 -6.79
N ARG A 516 21.48 0.49 -5.58
CA ARG A 516 21.68 1.35 -4.40
C ARG A 516 22.55 0.72 -3.34
N VAL A 517 22.27 -0.51 -2.91
CA VAL A 517 23.05 -1.22 -1.88
C VAL A 517 24.56 -1.25 -2.19
N PRO A 518 25.03 -1.54 -3.42
CA PRO A 518 26.46 -1.49 -3.71
C PRO A 518 27.08 -0.11 -3.48
N ARG A 519 26.30 0.96 -3.58
CA ARG A 519 26.74 2.35 -3.38
C ARG A 519 26.67 2.73 -1.90
N TRP A 520 25.58 2.42 -1.22
CA TRP A 520 25.43 2.66 0.23
C TRP A 520 26.43 1.87 1.05
N ALA A 521 26.73 0.63 0.67
CA ALA A 521 27.77 -0.19 1.32
C ALA A 521 29.17 0.44 1.21
N LEU A 522 29.46 1.16 0.12
CA LEU A 522 30.73 1.91 -0.03
C LEU A 522 30.78 3.15 0.86
N ALA A 523 29.63 3.69 1.28
CA ALA A 523 29.52 4.77 2.26
C ALA A 523 29.74 4.28 3.72
N ALA A 524 30.02 2.98 3.91
CA ALA A 524 30.37 2.32 5.17
C ALA A 524 29.25 2.21 6.23
N ASP A 525 27.98 2.40 5.85
CA ASP A 525 26.85 2.22 6.76
C ASP A 525 25.80 1.23 6.20
N PRO A 526 25.83 -0.05 6.64
CA PRO A 526 24.82 -1.03 6.28
C PRO A 526 23.40 -0.65 6.72
N GLN A 527 23.25 0.17 7.78
CA GLN A 527 21.93 0.61 8.26
C GLN A 527 21.27 1.58 7.30
N GLN A 528 22.06 2.27 6.48
CA GLN A 528 21.57 3.24 5.51
C GLN A 528 20.55 2.62 4.54
N ALA A 529 20.71 1.36 4.15
CA ALA A 529 19.77 0.68 3.27
C ALA A 529 18.38 0.50 3.91
N GLU A 530 18.36 0.13 5.19
CA GLU A 530 17.11 -0.01 5.93
C GLU A 530 16.51 1.35 6.29
N GLU A 531 17.32 2.35 6.63
CA GLU A 531 16.89 3.73 6.90
C GLU A 531 16.32 4.45 5.66
N SER A 532 16.69 3.98 4.47
CA SER A 532 16.13 4.45 3.21
C SER A 532 14.75 3.87 2.90
N ILE A 533 14.26 2.89 3.67
CA ILE A 533 12.91 2.34 3.51
C ILE A 533 12.04 2.82 4.68
N VAL A 534 10.91 3.44 4.33
CA VAL A 534 9.87 3.91 5.26
C VAL A 534 8.61 3.11 4.97
N THR A 535 8.07 2.45 5.98
CA THR A 535 7.00 1.44 5.80
C THR A 535 5.61 1.97 6.15
N LEU A 536 5.44 3.26 6.02
CA LEU A 536 4.16 3.94 6.17
C LEU A 536 3.31 3.78 4.90
N THR A 537 2.00 3.89 5.08
CA THR A 537 1.12 4.21 3.96
C THR A 537 1.40 5.63 3.47
N ALA A 538 1.05 5.95 2.22
CA ALA A 538 1.19 7.32 1.72
C ALA A 538 0.40 8.32 2.59
N THR A 539 -0.80 7.95 3.03
CA THR A 539 -1.65 8.75 3.91
C THR A 539 -0.98 9.03 5.26
N ASP A 540 -0.45 8.00 5.93
CA ASP A 540 0.27 8.18 7.21
C ASP A 540 1.53 9.03 7.04
N PHE A 541 2.29 8.81 5.96
CA PHE A 541 3.47 9.60 5.64
C PHE A 541 3.11 11.09 5.47
N PHE A 542 2.09 11.41 4.67
CA PHE A 542 1.66 12.79 4.48
C PHE A 542 1.11 13.40 5.77
N ALA A 543 0.41 12.63 6.60
CA ALA A 543 -0.09 13.10 7.91
C ALA A 543 1.07 13.49 8.83
N LEU A 544 2.07 12.62 8.96
CA LEU A 544 3.25 12.90 9.77
C LEU A 544 4.02 14.10 9.24
N LEU A 545 4.27 14.16 7.93
CA LEU A 545 5.00 15.26 7.30
C LEU A 545 4.26 16.60 7.46
N ASP A 546 2.92 16.60 7.32
CA ASP A 546 2.10 17.79 7.52
C ASP A 546 2.15 18.26 8.98
N ASP A 547 2.00 17.36 9.95
CA ASP A 547 2.05 17.68 11.38
C ASP A 547 3.42 18.27 11.78
N ASP A 548 4.49 17.71 11.25
CA ASP A 548 5.85 18.22 11.44
C ASP A 548 6.06 19.59 10.80
N ALA A 549 5.65 19.73 9.53
CA ALA A 549 5.70 20.99 8.81
C ALA A 549 4.86 22.06 9.51
N ALA A 550 3.73 21.68 10.13
CA ALA A 550 2.91 22.56 10.95
C ALA A 550 3.68 23.14 12.14
N ARG A 551 4.52 22.33 12.78
CA ARG A 551 5.30 22.75 13.94
C ARG A 551 6.53 23.56 13.55
N ARG A 552 7.21 23.17 12.47
CA ARG A 552 8.58 23.64 12.19
C ARG A 552 8.70 24.65 11.07
N TRP A 553 7.76 24.69 10.12
CA TRP A 553 7.86 25.63 9.00
C TRP A 553 7.17 26.97 9.28
N GLN A 554 6.35 27.11 10.32
CA GLN A 554 5.78 28.42 10.72
C GLN A 554 6.88 29.47 10.86
#